data_AF-A0A6M0HS25-F1
#
_entry.id   AF-A0A6M0HS25-F1
#
_cell.length_a   1.000
_cell.length_b   1.000
_cell.length_c   1.000
_cell.angle_alpha   90.00
_cell.angle_beta   90.00
_cell.angle_gamma   90.00
#
_symmetry.space_group_name_H-M   'P 1'
#
loop_
_entity.id
_entity.type
_entity.pdbx_description
1 polymer ?
#
loop_
_entity_poly.entity_id
_entity_poly.type
_entity_poly.pdbx_seq_one_letter_code
_entity_poly.pdbx_strand_id
1 'polypeptide(L)'
;MATCAALWPALSLADATVPTKDIPGSKDSPALKRYDGSFIVSYTKFSYTDFKVSLANLEPTDQHDVMTNQPVLPKQEKELEGVLTRLVYLIPADRSPSR
;
A
#
# COMPACT_ATOMS: atom_id res chain seq x y z
N MET A 1 46.96 16.41 18.59
CA MET A 1 45.74 16.23 19.41
C MET A 1 44.56 16.16 18.46
N ALA A 2 44.06 14.96 18.19
CA ALA A 2 42.93 14.75 17.29
C ALA A 2 41.64 14.71 18.12
N THR A 3 40.76 15.69 17.94
CA THR A 3 39.44 15.74 18.56
C THR A 3 38.51 14.75 17.86
N CYS A 4 38.13 13.68 18.57
CA CYS A 4 37.01 12.83 18.18
C CYS A 4 35.71 13.64 18.23
N ALA A 5 35.12 13.95 17.08
CA ALA A 5 33.76 14.46 17.00
C ALA A 5 32.79 13.32 17.32
N ALA A 6 32.11 13.40 18.47
CA ALA A 6 31.04 12.48 18.82
C ALA A 6 29.81 12.78 17.96
N LEU A 7 29.47 11.86 17.07
CA LEU A 7 28.20 11.87 16.33
C LEU A 7 27.07 11.45 17.27
N TRP A 8 26.26 12.40 17.72
CA TRP A 8 24.99 12.07 18.38
C TRP A 8 23.97 11.58 17.33
N PRO A 9 23.34 10.41 17.51
CA PRO A 9 22.25 10.00 16.65
C PRO A 9 21.05 10.90 16.92
N ALA A 10 20.61 11.64 15.89
CA ALA A 10 19.36 12.37 15.94
C ALA A 10 18.20 11.36 16.02
N LEU A 11 17.41 11.40 17.10
CA LEU A 11 16.15 10.67 17.16
C LEU A 11 15.18 11.28 16.14
N SER A 12 14.95 10.59 15.03
CA SER A 12 13.82 10.89 14.15
C SER A 12 12.55 10.28 14.76
N LEU A 13 11.76 11.09 15.45
CA LEU A 13 10.39 10.71 15.80
C LEU A 13 9.54 10.83 14.53
N ALA A 14 8.99 9.70 14.07
CA ALA A 14 8.05 9.71 12.95
C ALA A 14 6.76 10.44 13.37
N ASP A 15 6.25 11.31 12.52
CA ASP A 15 4.95 11.94 12.69
C ASP A 15 3.86 10.87 12.50
N ALA A 16 3.32 10.39 13.62
CA ALA A 16 2.27 9.37 13.68
C ALA A 16 0.88 9.99 13.89
N THR A 17 0.68 11.24 13.47
CA THR A 17 -0.63 11.89 13.55
C THR A 17 -1.62 11.23 12.59
N VAL A 18 -2.87 11.06 13.06
CA VAL A 18 -3.95 10.54 12.22
C VAL A 18 -4.23 11.56 11.11
N PRO A 19 -4.19 11.17 9.83
CA PRO A 19 -4.48 12.06 8.72
C PRO A 19 -5.87 12.70 8.83
N THR A 20 -5.91 14.02 8.65
CA THR A 20 -7.15 14.83 8.70
C THR A 20 -7.49 15.47 7.35
N LYS A 21 -6.71 15.17 6.31
CA LYS A 21 -6.88 15.63 4.94
C LYS A 21 -6.20 14.69 3.95
N ASP A 22 -6.57 14.79 2.69
CA ASP A 22 -5.89 14.11 1.59
C ASP A 22 -4.42 14.55 1.48
N ILE A 23 -3.55 13.64 1.05
CA ILE A 23 -2.18 14.01 0.70
C ILE A 23 -2.18 14.96 -0.53
N PRO A 24 -1.29 15.96 -0.58
CA PRO A 24 -1.25 16.93 -1.68
C PRO A 24 -1.11 16.27 -3.06
N GLY A 25 -1.87 16.78 -4.04
CA GLY A 25 -1.80 16.32 -5.44
C GLY A 25 -2.48 14.99 -5.72
N SER A 26 -3.04 14.33 -4.71
CA SER A 26 -3.85 13.13 -4.90
C SER A 26 -5.22 13.44 -5.53
N LYS A 27 -5.80 12.43 -6.18
CA LYS A 27 -7.10 12.50 -6.83
C LYS A 27 -7.80 11.15 -6.73
N ASP A 28 -9.13 11.17 -6.62
CA ASP A 28 -9.92 9.94 -6.64
C ASP A 28 -9.87 9.22 -7.98
N SER A 29 -10.27 7.95 -7.93
CA SER A 29 -10.59 7.18 -9.13
C SER A 29 -11.80 7.81 -9.85
N PRO A 30 -11.76 7.94 -11.19
CA PRO A 30 -12.92 8.38 -11.96
C PRO A 30 -14.04 7.32 -12.02
N ALA A 31 -13.73 6.06 -11.69
CA ALA A 31 -14.66 4.94 -11.85
C ALA A 31 -15.53 4.66 -10.61
N LEU A 32 -15.11 5.13 -9.43
CA LEU A 32 -15.78 4.82 -8.16
C LEU A 32 -15.75 6.04 -7.24
N LYS A 33 -16.90 6.36 -6.64
CA LYS A 33 -16.98 7.37 -5.58
C LYS A 33 -16.23 6.88 -4.33
N ARG A 34 -15.40 7.73 -3.73
CA ARG A 34 -14.81 7.45 -2.41
C ARG A 34 -15.90 7.27 -1.34
N TYR A 35 -15.57 6.53 -0.29
CA TYR A 35 -16.41 6.49 0.91
C TYR A 35 -16.43 7.89 1.57
N ASP A 36 -17.60 8.36 1.97
CA ASP A 36 -17.77 9.71 2.51
C ASP A 36 -17.05 9.86 3.87
N GLY A 37 -16.28 10.94 4.00
CA GLY A 37 -15.45 11.20 5.18
C GLY A 37 -14.07 10.51 5.18
N SER A 38 -13.73 9.76 4.13
CA SER A 38 -12.40 9.16 3.99
C SER A 38 -11.35 10.11 3.41
N PHE A 39 -10.09 9.90 3.81
CA PHE A 39 -8.92 10.64 3.31
C PHE A 39 -7.99 9.77 2.46
N ILE A 40 -7.44 10.31 1.38
CA ILE A 40 -6.40 9.66 0.58
C ILE A 40 -5.07 9.78 1.32
N VAL A 41 -4.55 8.64 1.77
CA VAL A 41 -3.27 8.56 2.52
C VAL A 41 -2.13 7.97 1.69
N SER A 42 -2.45 7.36 0.54
CA SER A 42 -1.46 6.96 -0.47
C SER A 42 -2.05 7.09 -1.87
N TYR A 43 -1.25 7.66 -2.77
CA TYR A 43 -1.60 7.87 -4.18
C TYR A 43 -0.36 7.57 -5.03
N THR A 44 -0.47 6.58 -5.90
CA THR A 44 0.60 6.24 -6.84
C THR A 44 0.03 5.99 -8.21
N LYS A 45 0.64 6.57 -9.25
CA LYS A 45 0.27 6.37 -10.64
C LYS A 45 1.44 5.79 -11.42
N PHE A 46 1.22 4.65 -12.03
CA PHE A 46 2.12 4.02 -12.98
C PHE A 46 1.58 4.29 -14.39
N SER A 47 2.40 4.85 -15.28
CA SER A 47 2.01 5.12 -16.67
C SER A 47 1.90 3.84 -17.50
N TYR A 48 2.63 2.80 -17.13
CA TYR A 48 2.54 1.45 -17.69
C TYR A 48 3.09 0.46 -16.67
N THR A 49 2.40 -0.64 -16.41
CA THR A 49 2.84 -1.74 -15.57
C THR A 49 2.02 -2.99 -15.87
N ASP A 50 2.61 -4.13 -15.57
CA ASP A 50 1.89 -5.40 -15.51
C ASP A 50 1.33 -5.57 -14.09
N PHE A 51 0.12 -6.12 -13.97
CA PHE A 51 -0.54 -6.36 -12.70
C PHE A 51 -1.32 -7.68 -12.76
N LYS A 52 -1.03 -8.56 -11.80
CA LYS A 52 -1.72 -9.84 -11.66
C LYS A 52 -2.89 -9.70 -10.68
N VAL A 53 -4.10 -9.80 -11.20
CA VAL A 53 -5.33 -9.82 -10.39
C VAL A 53 -5.63 -11.26 -9.99
N SER A 54 -5.71 -11.51 -8.69
CA SER A 54 -6.21 -12.78 -8.16
C SER A 54 -7.72 -12.88 -8.38
N LEU A 55 -8.17 -13.96 -9.04
CA LEU A 55 -9.59 -14.23 -9.31
C LEU A 55 -10.15 -15.38 -8.47
N ALA A 56 -9.31 -16.02 -7.66
CA ALA A 56 -9.66 -17.07 -6.72
C ALA A 56 -8.97 -16.86 -5.37
N ASN A 57 -9.36 -17.66 -4.38
CA ASN A 57 -8.72 -17.67 -3.06
C ASN A 57 -7.22 -17.96 -3.17
N LEU A 58 -6.46 -17.33 -2.28
CA LEU A 58 -5.05 -17.62 -2.07
C LEU A 58 -4.95 -18.91 -1.26
N GLU A 59 -4.15 -19.86 -1.74
CA GLU A 59 -3.91 -21.14 -1.07
C GLU A 59 -2.42 -21.39 -0.92
N PRO A 60 -1.98 -22.01 0.21
CA PRO A 60 -0.60 -22.46 0.34
C PRO A 60 -0.25 -23.42 -0.78
N THR A 61 0.95 -23.30 -1.34
CA THR A 61 1.45 -24.26 -2.33
C THR A 61 2.34 -25.31 -1.67
N ASP A 62 2.53 -26.47 -2.29
CA ASP A 62 3.50 -27.46 -1.79
C ASP A 62 4.96 -27.08 -2.08
N GLN A 63 5.20 -25.96 -2.76
CA GLN A 63 6.52 -25.46 -3.11
C GLN A 63 7.07 -24.57 -1.99
N HIS A 64 8.39 -24.51 -1.88
CA HIS A 64 9.08 -23.54 -1.03
C HIS A 64 9.91 -22.60 -1.88
N ASP A 65 9.94 -21.32 -1.52
CA ASP A 65 10.82 -20.34 -2.16
C ASP A 65 12.29 -20.56 -1.75
N VAL A 66 13.20 -19.76 -2.33
CA VAL A 66 14.65 -19.83 -2.08
C VAL A 66 15.01 -19.55 -0.61
N MET A 67 14.11 -18.89 0.13
CA MET A 67 14.22 -18.59 1.55
C MET A 67 13.39 -19.56 2.42
N THR A 68 12.92 -20.68 1.84
CA THR A 68 12.12 -21.73 2.50
C THR A 68 10.71 -21.30 2.90
N ASN A 69 10.20 -20.16 2.45
CA ASN A 69 8.80 -19.77 2.69
C ASN A 69 7.86 -20.59 1.81
N GLN A 70 6.74 -21.03 2.37
CA GLN A 70 5.65 -21.61 1.59
C GLN A 70 4.82 -20.46 1.00
N PRO A 71 4.85 -20.23 -0.32
CA PRO A 71 4.08 -19.14 -0.91
C PRO A 71 2.59 -19.48 -0.87
N VAL A 72 1.77 -18.44 -0.72
CA VAL A 72 0.32 -18.51 -0.80
C VAL A 72 -0.11 -17.85 -2.11
N LEU A 73 -0.51 -18.65 -3.09
CA LEU A 73 -0.77 -18.21 -4.46
C LEU A 73 -2.26 -18.38 -4.80
N PRO A 74 -2.82 -17.54 -5.70
CA PRO A 74 -4.18 -17.74 -6.18
C PRO A 74 -4.27 -18.98 -7.09
N LYS A 75 -5.34 -19.77 -6.96
CA LYS A 75 -5.63 -20.84 -7.92
C LYS A 75 -5.91 -20.34 -9.34
N GLN A 76 -6.34 -19.10 -9.47
CA GLN A 76 -6.62 -18.44 -10.74
C GLN A 76 -6.20 -16.97 -10.66
N GLU A 77 -5.41 -16.55 -11.62
CA GLU A 77 -5.00 -15.16 -11.80
C GLU A 77 -5.24 -14.68 -13.22
N LYS A 78 -5.33 -13.38 -13.39
CA LYS A 78 -5.35 -12.72 -14.69
C LYS A 78 -4.30 -11.63 -14.73
N GLU A 79 -3.44 -11.70 -15.73
CA GLU A 79 -2.46 -10.67 -16.03
C GLU A 79 -3.12 -9.55 -16.84
N LEU A 80 -2.86 -8.31 -16.44
CA LEU A 80 -3.33 -7.09 -17.07
C LEU A 80 -2.13 -6.17 -17.27
N GLU A 81 -2.10 -5.46 -18.40
CA GLU A 81 -1.07 -4.46 -18.68
C GLU A 81 -1.70 -3.08 -18.90
N GLY A 82 -1.01 -2.04 -18.44
CA GLY A 82 -1.36 -0.65 -18.75
C GLY A 82 -1.18 0.31 -17.58
N VAL A 83 -1.97 1.39 -17.57
CA VAL A 83 -1.92 2.43 -16.53
C VAL A 83 -2.53 1.90 -15.24
N LEU A 84 -1.78 1.93 -14.13
CA LEU A 84 -2.27 1.57 -12.80
C LEU A 84 -2.30 2.79 -11.88
N THR A 85 -3.44 3.03 -11.22
CA THR A 85 -3.52 3.97 -10.11
C THR A 85 -3.80 3.20 -8.83
N ARG A 86 -2.90 3.29 -7.85
CA ARG A 86 -3.07 2.69 -6.52
C ARG A 86 -3.46 3.79 -5.52
N LEU A 87 -4.57 3.54 -4.83
CA LEU A 87 -5.17 4.46 -3.86
C LEU A 87 -5.33 3.72 -2.53
N VAL A 88 -4.96 4.37 -1.43
CA VAL A 88 -5.28 3.91 -0.09
C VAL A 88 -6.08 4.99 0.62
N TYR A 89 -7.23 4.59 1.13
CA TYR A 89 -8.14 5.44 1.86
C TYR A 89 -8.08 5.11 3.35
N LEU A 90 -7.96 6.14 4.18
CA LEU A 90 -8.28 6.04 5.60
C LEU A 90 -9.77 6.35 5.77
N ILE A 91 -10.54 5.38 6.26
CA ILE A 91 -11.97 5.53 6.52
C ILE A 91 -12.22 6.18 7.90
N PRO A 92 -13.41 6.76 8.13
CA PRO A 92 -13.81 7.25 9.46
C PRO A 92 -13.71 6.18 10.54
N ALA A 93 -13.28 6.57 11.75
CA ALA A 93 -13.02 5.63 12.86
C ALA A 93 -14.26 4.88 13.36
N ASP A 94 -15.46 5.45 13.17
CA ASP A 94 -16.76 4.86 13.52
C ASP A 94 -17.33 3.98 12.38
N ARG A 95 -16.51 3.65 11.39
CA ARG A 95 -16.85 2.76 10.29
C ARG A 95 -15.90 1.59 10.25
N SER A 96 -16.41 0.47 9.78
CA SER A 96 -15.62 -0.73 9.56
C SER A 96 -15.51 -0.98 8.06
N PRO A 97 -14.32 -1.29 7.54
CA PRO A 97 -14.20 -1.95 6.24
C PRO A 97 -14.82 -3.33 6.47
N SER A 98 -15.92 -3.66 5.80
CA SER A 98 -16.72 -4.87 6.10
C SER A 98 -15.87 -6.13 6.26
N ARG A 99 -16.24 -6.96 7.26
CA ARG A 99 -15.59 -8.22 7.62
C ARG A 99 -15.59 -9.23 6.49
#